data_AF-A0A521IAI5-F1
#
_entry.id   AF-A0A521IAI5-F1
#
_cell.length_a   1.000
_cell.length_b   1.000
_cell.length_c   1.000
_cell.angle_alpha   90.00
_cell.angle_beta   90.00
_cell.angle_gamma   90.00
#
_symmetry.space_group_name_H-M   'P 1'
#
loop_
_entity.id
_entity.type
_entity.pdbx_description
1 polymer ?
#
loop_
_entity_poly.entity_id
_entity_poly.type
_entity_poly.pdbx_seq_one_letter_code
_entity_poly.pdbx_strand_id
1 'polypeptide(L)'
;MSRKIILSVLIAASALGAAVLAACTSSAPPATPVVATPTIDPAIYNKVPETHVFEPGQCTAELTVPAPAYTSNTLGGQPSGEIPPGKYEVGVAAKYSTSLWYALNLAPPNYINSTSVAALIGECEMGN
;
A
#
# COMPACT_ATOMS: atom_id res chain seq x y z
N MET A 1 -58.09 54.96 -5.44
CA MET A 1 -56.72 55.45 -5.75
C MET A 1 -55.78 54.25 -5.77
N SER A 2 -54.93 54.00 -6.75
CA SER A 2 -55.05 54.12 -8.20
C SER A 2 -54.05 53.11 -8.78
N ARG A 3 -54.49 52.27 -9.72
CA ARG A 3 -53.66 51.32 -10.45
C ARG A 3 -52.66 52.08 -11.32
N LYS A 4 -51.40 51.62 -11.38
CA LYS A 4 -50.52 51.88 -12.53
C LYS A 4 -49.90 50.57 -13.02
N ILE A 5 -50.57 50.05 -14.03
CA ILE A 5 -50.05 49.19 -15.09
C ILE A 5 -49.01 50.00 -15.88
N ILE A 6 -47.96 49.34 -16.41
CA ILE A 6 -47.34 49.47 -17.76
C ILE A 6 -46.15 48.49 -17.76
N LEU A 7 -46.27 47.32 -18.40
CA LEU A 7 -45.99 47.01 -19.82
C LEU A 7 -44.49 46.89 -20.16
N SER A 8 -44.08 45.63 -20.37
CA SER A 8 -43.18 45.02 -21.37
C SER A 8 -42.27 45.90 -22.25
N VAL A 9 -41.02 45.45 -22.45
CA VAL A 9 -40.20 45.40 -23.71
C VAL A 9 -38.75 45.00 -23.30
N LEU A 10 -38.37 43.73 -23.49
CA LEU A 10 -37.53 43.18 -24.58
C LEU A 10 -36.04 43.60 -24.61
N ILE A 11 -35.19 42.56 -24.48
CA ILE A 11 -33.90 42.31 -25.14
C ILE A 11 -32.69 43.16 -24.72
N ALA A 12 -31.67 42.50 -24.16
CA ALA A 12 -30.36 42.36 -24.82
C ALA A 12 -29.44 41.43 -24.01
N ALA A 13 -29.03 40.33 -24.64
CA ALA A 13 -27.88 39.54 -24.25
C ALA A 13 -26.60 40.31 -24.59
N SER A 14 -25.62 40.33 -23.67
CA SER A 14 -24.18 40.61 -23.88
C SER A 14 -23.51 40.35 -22.53
N ALA A 15 -22.97 39.18 -22.25
CA ALA A 15 -21.66 38.70 -22.68
C ALA A 15 -20.50 39.58 -22.14
N LEU A 16 -19.61 38.91 -21.40
CA LEU A 16 -18.26 39.29 -20.98
C LEU A 16 -18.11 40.37 -19.91
N GLY A 17 -17.41 39.99 -18.84
CA GLY A 17 -16.40 40.89 -18.31
C GLY A 17 -16.21 40.83 -16.80
N ALA A 18 -15.16 40.10 -16.41
CA ALA A 18 -14.24 40.45 -15.33
C ALA A 18 -14.78 40.50 -13.89
N ALA A 19 -14.27 39.55 -13.10
CA ALA A 19 -13.49 39.79 -11.89
C ALA A 19 -13.94 38.88 -10.75
N VAL A 20 -13.34 37.70 -10.67
CA VAL A 20 -13.04 37.10 -9.37
C VAL A 20 -11.55 36.82 -9.35
N LEU A 21 -10.80 37.87 -8.98
CA LEU A 21 -9.50 37.69 -8.35
C LEU A 21 -9.70 37.02 -6.98
N ALA A 22 -8.64 36.34 -6.53
CA ALA A 22 -8.40 35.81 -5.19
C ALA A 22 -8.91 34.38 -4.93
N ALA A 23 -8.06 33.41 -5.26
CA ALA A 23 -7.35 32.64 -4.23
C ALA A 23 -6.30 31.75 -4.90
N CYS A 24 -5.11 32.30 -5.12
CA CYS A 24 -3.90 31.50 -5.29
C CYS A 24 -3.61 30.80 -3.96
N THR A 25 -4.27 29.68 -3.70
CA THR A 25 -3.70 28.68 -2.79
C THR A 25 -2.73 27.88 -3.63
N SER A 26 -1.44 28.15 -3.42
CA SER A 26 -0.39 27.28 -3.90
C SER A 26 -0.55 25.96 -3.15
N SER A 27 -1.34 25.04 -3.72
CA SER A 27 -1.37 23.66 -3.29
C SER A 27 -0.02 23.09 -3.70
N ALA A 28 0.92 23.08 -2.77
CA ALA A 28 2.15 22.34 -2.93
C ALA A 28 1.77 20.91 -3.36
N PRO A 29 2.40 20.35 -4.42
CA PRO A 29 2.14 18.96 -4.77
C PRO A 29 2.41 18.09 -3.54
N PRO A 30 1.59 17.06 -3.26
CA PRO A 30 1.85 16.15 -2.16
C PRO A 30 3.27 15.63 -2.31
N ALA A 31 4.07 15.77 -1.25
CA ALA A 31 5.43 15.25 -1.22
C ALA A 31 5.37 13.76 -1.56
N THR A 32 5.92 13.39 -2.72
CA THR A 32 6.15 12.00 -3.07
C THR A 32 6.93 11.37 -1.93
N PRO A 33 6.47 10.26 -1.32
CA PRO A 33 7.24 9.60 -0.28
C PRO A 33 8.59 9.23 -0.91
N VAL A 34 9.67 9.77 -0.36
CA VAL A 34 11.02 9.34 -0.69
C VAL A 34 11.09 7.90 -0.22
N VAL A 35 10.94 6.96 -1.16
CA VAL A 35 11.23 5.55 -0.94
C VAL A 35 12.71 5.50 -0.59
N ALA A 36 13.02 5.45 0.71
CA ALA A 36 14.37 5.18 1.16
C ALA A 36 14.75 3.84 0.56
N THR A 37 15.66 3.83 -0.41
CA THR A 37 16.23 2.59 -0.90
C THR A 37 16.87 1.92 0.31
N PRO A 38 16.37 0.76 0.76
CA PRO A 38 16.98 0.08 1.89
C PRO A 38 18.44 -0.16 1.51
N THR A 39 19.38 0.39 2.28
CA THR A 39 20.79 0.02 2.13
C THR A 39 20.90 -1.40 2.63
N ILE A 40 20.89 -2.34 1.70
CA ILE A 40 21.00 -3.77 2.01
C ILE A 40 22.43 -4.00 2.45
N ASP A 41 22.62 -4.39 3.71
CA ASP A 41 23.91 -4.84 4.21
C ASP A 41 24.31 -6.12 3.45
N PRO A 42 25.43 -6.12 2.69
CA PRO A 42 25.89 -7.28 1.94
C PRO A 42 26.14 -8.52 2.83
N ALA A 43 26.42 -8.32 4.13
CA ALA A 43 26.61 -9.41 5.08
C ALA A 43 25.33 -10.21 5.33
N ILE A 44 24.15 -9.67 5.02
CA ILE A 44 22.87 -10.37 5.19
C ILE A 44 22.56 -11.28 3.99
N TYR A 45 23.03 -10.92 2.79
CA TYR A 45 22.83 -11.73 1.57
C TYR A 45 23.56 -13.08 1.61
N ASN A 46 24.69 -13.14 2.32
CA ASN A 46 25.52 -14.34 2.45
C ASN A 46 25.12 -15.24 3.64
N LYS A 47 24.05 -14.92 4.37
CA LYS A 47 23.58 -15.75 5.47
C LYS A 47 22.50 -16.71 4.98
N VAL A 48 22.69 -17.99 5.30
CA VAL A 48 21.63 -19.00 5.18
C VAL A 48 20.50 -18.57 6.12
N PRO A 49 19.27 -18.34 5.62
CA PRO A 49 18.16 -17.98 6.48
C PRO A 49 17.81 -19.14 7.41
N GLU A 50 17.38 -18.82 8.62
CA GLU A 50 16.61 -19.76 9.44
C GLU A 50 15.24 -19.89 8.78
N THR A 51 14.87 -21.10 8.37
CA THR A 51 13.57 -21.37 7.73
C THR A 51 12.73 -22.30 8.57
N HIS A 52 11.44 -21.98 8.69
CA HIS A 52 10.45 -22.86 9.30
C HIS A 52 9.33 -23.12 8.29
N VAL A 53 8.95 -24.38 8.13
CA VAL A 53 7.84 -24.80 7.27
C VAL A 53 6.62 -25.02 8.15
N PHE A 54 5.51 -24.39 7.80
CA PHE A 54 4.23 -24.60 8.47
C PHE A 54 3.38 -25.57 7.65
N GLU A 55 2.77 -26.53 8.34
CA GLU A 55 1.73 -27.37 7.77
C GLU A 55 0.49 -26.52 7.43
N PRO A 56 -0.34 -26.95 6.45
CA PRO A 56 -1.57 -26.25 6.10
C PRO A 56 -2.46 -25.97 7.33
N GLY A 57 -2.87 -24.71 7.48
CA GLY A 57 -3.72 -24.25 8.59
C GLY A 57 -3.00 -24.00 9.92
N GLN A 58 -1.69 -24.27 10.07
CA GLN A 58 -0.96 -23.98 11.31
C GLN A 58 -0.77 -22.48 11.54
N CYS A 59 -0.37 -21.75 10.50
CA CYS A 59 -0.12 -20.32 10.59
C CYS A 59 -0.87 -19.56 9.48
N THR A 60 -1.59 -18.51 9.89
CA THR A 60 -2.28 -17.59 8.98
C THR A 60 -1.80 -16.16 9.23
N ALA A 61 -1.38 -15.49 8.15
CA ALA A 61 -1.07 -14.07 8.16
C ALA A 61 -2.29 -13.26 7.72
N GLU A 62 -2.66 -12.25 8.50
CA GLU A 62 -3.70 -11.28 8.17
C GLU A 62 -3.07 -9.99 7.64
N LEU A 63 -3.52 -9.56 6.46
CA LEU A 63 -3.19 -8.29 5.82
C LEU A 63 -4.42 -7.38 5.85
N THR A 64 -4.30 -6.21 6.47
CA THR A 64 -5.38 -5.21 6.54
C THR A 64 -5.32 -4.18 5.41
N VAL A 65 -4.18 -4.09 4.72
CA VAL A 65 -3.93 -3.25 3.54
C VAL A 65 -3.15 -4.06 2.50
N PRO A 66 -3.11 -3.65 1.22
CA PRO A 66 -2.27 -4.31 0.22
C PRO A 66 -0.80 -4.36 0.67
N ALA A 67 -0.17 -5.52 0.51
CA ALA A 67 1.23 -5.74 0.87
C ALA A 67 2.10 -5.88 -0.40
N PRO A 68 3.29 -5.29 -0.44
CA PRO A 68 4.26 -5.53 -1.51
C PRO A 68 4.60 -7.03 -1.58
N ALA A 69 4.45 -7.61 -2.78
CA ALA A 69 4.64 -9.03 -3.03
C ALA A 69 5.96 -9.28 -3.78
N TYR A 70 6.69 -10.30 -3.35
CA TYR A 70 8.00 -10.66 -3.90
C TYR A 70 7.98 -12.10 -4.43
N THR A 71 8.77 -12.38 -5.46
CA THR A 71 8.97 -13.73 -6.01
C THR A 71 9.93 -14.57 -5.18
N SER A 72 10.67 -13.94 -4.26
CA SER A 72 11.68 -14.53 -3.40
C SER A 72 11.74 -13.76 -2.08
N ASN A 73 12.21 -14.43 -1.02
CA ASN A 73 12.53 -13.85 0.28
C ASN A 73 13.88 -13.10 0.32
N THR A 74 14.61 -13.03 -0.80
CA THR A 74 15.91 -12.34 -0.87
C THR A 74 15.77 -10.85 -0.58
N LEU A 75 16.44 -10.40 0.48
CA LEU A 75 16.55 -9.00 0.88
C LEU A 75 17.14 -8.17 -0.26
N GLY A 76 16.35 -7.23 -0.77
CA GLY A 76 16.81 -6.26 -1.76
C GLY A 76 16.22 -6.39 -3.17
N GLY A 77 15.31 -7.33 -3.40
CA GLY A 77 14.50 -7.32 -4.62
C GLY A 77 13.49 -6.17 -4.63
N GLN A 78 13.15 -5.66 -5.82
CA GLN A 78 11.95 -4.85 -5.98
C GLN A 78 10.71 -5.76 -5.88
N PRO A 79 9.60 -5.28 -5.29
CA PRO A 79 8.36 -6.04 -5.31
C PRO A 79 7.94 -6.29 -6.76
N SER A 80 7.46 -7.51 -7.02
CA SER A 80 6.96 -7.95 -8.32
C SER A 80 5.46 -7.72 -8.49
N GLY A 81 4.79 -7.25 -7.43
CA GLY A 81 3.36 -6.94 -7.42
C GLY A 81 2.87 -6.60 -6.02
N GLU A 82 1.57 -6.76 -5.80
CA GLU A 82 0.92 -6.58 -4.51
C GLU A 82 -0.01 -7.76 -4.21
N ILE A 83 -0.09 -8.13 -2.93
CA ILE A 83 -1.09 -9.06 -2.41
C ILE A 83 -2.18 -8.21 -1.74
N PRO A 84 -3.46 -8.39 -2.10
CA PRO A 84 -4.54 -7.60 -1.52
C PRO A 84 -4.74 -7.90 -0.02
N PRO A 85 -5.57 -7.10 0.69
CA PRO A 85 -5.99 -7.43 2.05
C PRO A 85 -6.71 -8.78 2.11
N GLY A 86 -6.48 -9.51 3.20
CA GLY A 86 -7.05 -10.83 3.37
C GLY A 86 -6.32 -11.67 4.43
N LYS A 87 -6.75 -12.92 4.55
CA LYS A 87 -6.11 -13.92 5.39
C LYS A 87 -5.47 -14.97 4.50
N TYR A 88 -4.20 -15.24 4.74
CA TYR A 88 -3.39 -16.11 3.89
C TYR A 88 -2.67 -17.13 4.75
N GLU A 89 -2.76 -18.39 4.37
CA GLU A 89 -1.94 -19.43 4.98
C GLU A 89 -0.47 -19.17 4.67
N VAL A 90 0.37 -19.26 5.70
CA VAL A 90 1.82 -19.19 5.56
C VAL A 90 2.33 -20.61 5.36
N GLY A 91 3.08 -20.85 4.28
CA GLY A 91 3.74 -22.14 4.05
C GLY A 91 5.16 -22.18 4.62
N VAL A 92 5.88 -21.04 4.55
CA VAL A 92 7.25 -20.95 5.03
C VAL A 92 7.49 -19.58 5.68
N ALA A 93 8.19 -19.55 6.81
CA ALA A 93 8.83 -18.35 7.31
C ALA A 93 10.34 -18.43 7.12
N ALA A 94 10.97 -17.32 6.73
CA ALA A 94 12.40 -17.20 6.53
C ALA A 94 12.95 -15.97 7.25
N LYS A 95 13.86 -16.19 8.20
CA LYS A 95 14.47 -15.14 9.02
C LYS A 95 15.93 -14.93 8.62
N TYR A 96 16.22 -13.69 8.29
CA TYR A 96 17.55 -13.18 7.95
C TYR A 96 17.96 -12.15 9.01
N SER A 97 18.73 -12.56 10.01
CA SER A 97 19.14 -11.67 11.10
C SER A 97 17.92 -10.98 11.75
N THR A 98 17.65 -9.72 11.41
CA THR A 98 16.53 -8.90 11.92
C THR A 98 15.30 -8.86 11.00
N SER A 99 15.38 -9.45 9.80
CA SER A 99 14.29 -9.42 8.82
C SER A 99 13.59 -10.77 8.74
N LEU A 100 12.28 -10.78 8.94
CA LEU A 100 11.43 -11.96 8.83
C LEU A 100 10.52 -11.83 7.60
N TRP A 101 10.43 -12.92 6.83
CA TRP A 101 9.67 -13.01 5.59
C TRP A 101 8.73 -14.21 5.64
N TYR A 102 7.55 -14.07 5.05
CA TYR A 102 6.56 -15.15 4.95
C TYR A 102 6.29 -15.48 3.49
N ALA A 103 6.40 -16.76 3.13
CA ALA A 103 5.90 -17.32 1.90
C ALA A 103 4.46 -17.74 2.11
N LEU A 104 3.53 -17.09 1.42
CA LEU A 104 2.11 -17.43 1.49
C LEU A 104 1.80 -18.60 0.54
N ASN A 105 0.84 -19.45 0.90
CA ASN A 105 0.36 -20.57 0.09
C ASN A 105 -0.54 -20.08 -1.06
N LEU A 106 0.01 -19.25 -1.94
CA LEU A 106 -0.63 -18.71 -3.14
C LEU A 106 0.38 -18.69 -4.30
N ALA A 107 -0.12 -18.51 -5.53
CA ALA A 107 0.74 -18.46 -6.72
C ALA A 107 1.73 -17.28 -6.64
N PRO A 108 2.99 -17.43 -7.07
CA PRO A 108 3.95 -16.33 -7.05
C PRO A 108 3.44 -15.09 -7.82
N PRO A 109 3.80 -13.86 -7.38
CA PRO A 109 4.63 -13.53 -6.22
C PRO A 109 3.89 -13.71 -4.88
N ASN A 110 4.51 -14.42 -3.94
CA ASN A 110 3.87 -14.87 -2.70
C ASN A 110 4.68 -14.59 -1.43
N TYR A 111 5.85 -13.95 -1.53
CA TYR A 111 6.62 -13.55 -0.37
C TYR A 111 6.22 -12.15 0.09
N ILE A 112 6.07 -11.98 1.41
CA ILE A 112 5.85 -10.68 2.05
C ILE A 112 6.82 -10.48 3.22
N ASN A 113 7.15 -9.23 3.51
CA ASN A 113 7.88 -8.89 4.73
C ASN A 113 6.92 -8.97 5.94
N SER A 114 7.41 -9.47 7.07
CA SER A 114 6.66 -9.50 8.34
C SER A 114 6.11 -8.13 8.76
N THR A 115 6.73 -7.02 8.37
CA THR A 115 6.22 -5.67 8.63
C THR A 115 4.88 -5.36 7.93
N SER A 116 4.55 -6.10 6.88
CA SER A 116 3.28 -5.96 6.17
C SER A 116 2.14 -6.75 6.85
N VAL A 117 2.46 -7.64 7.78
CA VAL A 117 1.49 -8.49 8.48
C VAL A 117 0.88 -7.73 9.64
N ALA A 118 -0.44 -7.60 9.64
CA ALA A 118 -1.18 -6.94 10.70
C ALA A 118 -1.34 -7.86 11.93
N ALA A 119 -1.58 -9.15 11.70
CA ALA A 119 -1.69 -10.15 12.76
C ALA A 119 -1.29 -11.55 12.25
N LEU A 120 -0.80 -12.37 13.18
CA LEU A 120 -0.56 -13.78 12.99
C LEU A 120 -1.59 -14.56 13.80
N ILE A 121 -2.23 -15.55 13.18
CA ILE A 121 -3.30 -16.36 13.76
C ILE A 121 -2.86 -17.82 13.70
N GLY A 122 -2.93 -18.51 14.84
CA GLY A 122 -2.50 -19.89 14.99
C GLY A 122 -1.10 -20.03 15.58
N GLU A 123 -0.45 -21.15 15.29
CA GLU A 123 0.90 -21.50 15.76
C GLU A 123 1.94 -20.98 14.76
N CYS A 124 2.18 -19.66 14.81
CA CYS A 124 3.11 -18.98 13.90
C CYS A 124 4.53 -18.80 14.48
N GLU A 125 4.89 -19.58 15.49
CA GLU A 125 6.21 -19.49 16.10
C GLU A 125 7.26 -20.15 15.21
N MET A 126 8.32 -19.40 14.91
CA MET A 126 9.54 -19.97 14.34
C MET A 126 10.18 -20.83 15.42
N GLY A 127 10.11 -22.15 15.31
CA GLY A 127 10.77 -23.07 16.24
C GLY A 127 12.24 -22.69 16.46
N ASN A 128 12.66 -22.62 17.73
CA ASN A 128 14.05 -22.32 18.12
C ASN A 128 15.03 -23.42 17.68
#